data_AF-A0AAP5LK51-F1
#
_entry.id   AF-A0AAP5LK51-F1
#
_cell.length_a   1.000
_cell.length_b   1.000
_cell.length_c   1.000
_cell.angle_alpha   90.00
_cell.angle_beta   90.00
_cell.angle_gamma   90.00
#
_symmetry.space_group_name_H-M   'P 1'
#
loop_
_entity.id
_entity.type
_entity.pdbx_description
1 polymer ?
#
loop_
_entity_poly.entity_id
_entity_poly.type
_entity_poly.pdbx_seq_one_letter_code
_entity_poly.pdbx_strand_id
1 'polypeptide(L)'
;MLTEPCLVHLLTNELDRVEDREFCEEIEAFLENHQDVVYSYIYPRDEEDLADQVNHFAPFNEKGHKPIYINVMSKLSAYWDVTSIKDITRRLASDFLQQEIVNIEFIEVPTYEESQATYEQDYKRFMK
;
A
#
# COMPACT_ATOMS: atom_id res chain seq x y z
N MET A 1 -0.73 8.36 -14.86
CA MET A 1 -2.09 8.87 -14.57
C MET A 1 -2.00 9.78 -13.36
N LEU A 2 -2.80 10.85 -13.29
CA LEU A 2 -2.84 11.72 -12.13
C LEU A 2 -3.73 11.08 -11.05
N THR A 3 -3.32 11.13 -9.79
CA THR A 3 -4.03 10.48 -8.66
C THR A 3 -5.47 10.95 -8.52
N GLU A 4 -5.73 12.26 -8.62
CA GLU A 4 -7.06 12.83 -8.42
C GLU A 4 -8.10 12.32 -9.44
N PRO A 5 -7.86 12.35 -10.77
CA PRO A 5 -8.79 11.73 -11.74
C PRO A 5 -9.07 10.25 -11.49
N CYS A 6 -8.08 9.48 -11.05
CA CYS A 6 -8.26 8.06 -10.72
C CYS A 6 -9.16 7.88 -9.51
N LEU A 7 -8.95 8.67 -8.45
CA LEU A 7 -9.75 8.62 -7.23
C LEU A 7 -11.20 9.07 -7.49
N VAL A 8 -11.40 10.11 -8.30
CA VAL A 8 -12.75 10.54 -8.73
C VAL A 8 -13.44 9.44 -9.54
N HIS A 9 -12.71 8.76 -10.43
CA HIS A 9 -13.26 7.65 -11.19
C HIS A 9 -13.69 6.49 -10.27
N LEU A 10 -12.83 6.10 -9.34
CA LEU A 10 -13.07 5.05 -8.34
C LEU A 10 -14.34 5.35 -7.52
N LEU A 11 -14.45 6.57 -6.99
CA LEU A 11 -15.63 7.06 -6.23
C LEU A 11 -16.94 7.08 -7.01
N THR A 12 -16.87 7.21 -8.34
CA THR A 12 -18.05 7.40 -9.19
C THR A 12 -18.53 6.09 -9.82
N ASN A 13 -17.63 5.13 -10.06
CA ASN A 13 -17.91 3.98 -10.91
C ASN A 13 -17.66 2.63 -10.24
N GLU A 14 -16.79 2.56 -9.24
CA GLU A 14 -16.31 1.28 -8.71
C GLU A 14 -16.70 1.03 -7.25
N LEU A 15 -16.69 2.05 -6.40
CA LEU A 15 -17.00 1.90 -4.98
C LEU A 15 -18.50 1.96 -4.71
N ASP A 16 -18.97 1.07 -3.83
CA ASP A 16 -20.32 1.14 -3.28
C ASP A 16 -20.34 2.16 -2.13
N ARG A 17 -21.11 3.24 -2.28
CA ARG A 17 -21.16 4.32 -1.29
C ARG A 17 -21.70 3.89 0.08
N VAL A 18 -22.39 2.76 0.17
CA VAL A 18 -22.94 2.21 1.41
C VAL A 18 -21.95 1.23 2.04
N GLU A 19 -21.44 0.27 1.27
CA GLU A 19 -20.51 -0.74 1.79
C GLU A 19 -19.11 -0.15 2.04
N ASP A 20 -18.62 0.72 1.15
CA ASP A 20 -17.29 1.33 1.20
C ASP A 20 -17.30 2.73 1.82
N ARG A 21 -18.28 3.04 2.67
CA ARG A 21 -18.54 4.41 3.14
C ARG A 21 -17.30 5.09 3.73
N GLU A 22 -16.60 4.42 4.65
CA GLU A 22 -15.42 4.99 5.32
C GLU A 22 -14.29 5.29 4.33
N PHE A 23 -14.08 4.42 3.36
CA PHE A 23 -13.05 4.61 2.35
C PHE A 23 -13.44 5.72 1.36
N CYS A 24 -14.71 5.83 1.00
CA CYS A 24 -15.22 6.94 0.20
C CYS A 24 -15.01 8.29 0.90
N GLU A 25 -15.35 8.37 2.20
CA GLU A 25 -15.15 9.57 3.03
C GLU A 25 -13.67 9.95 3.11
N GLU A 26 -12.77 8.98 3.22
CA GLU A 26 -11.32 9.22 3.23
C GLU A 26 -10.81 9.80 1.91
N ILE A 27 -11.25 9.25 0.78
CA ILE A 27 -10.88 9.74 -0.55
C ILE A 27 -11.39 11.17 -0.74
N GLU A 28 -12.65 11.44 -0.41
CA GLU A 28 -13.25 12.77 -0.52
C GLU A 28 -12.50 13.79 0.33
N ALA A 29 -12.21 13.45 1.60
CA ALA A 29 -11.41 14.29 2.47
C ALA A 29 -10.00 14.56 1.90
N PHE A 30 -9.35 13.55 1.32
CA PHE A 30 -8.06 13.72 0.66
C PHE A 30 -8.13 14.66 -0.54
N LEU A 31 -9.16 14.53 -1.39
CA LEU A 31 -9.35 15.38 -2.55
C LEU A 31 -9.54 16.85 -2.15
N GLU A 32 -10.30 17.11 -1.09
CA GLU A 32 -10.54 18.46 -0.56
C GLU A 32 -9.35 19.06 0.21
N ASN A 33 -8.52 18.22 0.83
CA ASN A 33 -7.39 18.65 1.67
C ASN A 33 -6.24 19.25 0.84
N HIS A 34 -5.48 20.18 1.42
CA HIS A 34 -4.27 20.76 0.83
C HIS A 34 -3.01 19.92 1.03
N GLN A 35 -3.07 18.81 1.78
CA GLN A 35 -1.94 17.90 1.95
C GLN A 35 -1.65 17.13 0.66
N ASP A 36 -0.37 17.11 0.29
CA ASP A 36 0.11 16.41 -0.89
C ASP A 36 0.19 14.90 -0.72
N VAL A 37 0.36 14.42 0.52
CA VAL A 37 0.43 12.98 0.85
C VAL A 37 -0.37 12.74 2.11
N VAL A 38 -1.23 11.74 2.07
CA VAL A 38 -1.94 11.20 3.23
C VAL A 38 -1.77 9.69 3.27
N TYR A 39 -1.87 9.13 4.47
CA TYR A 39 -1.86 7.70 4.65
C TYR A 39 -2.85 7.29 5.74
N SER A 40 -3.32 6.06 5.65
CA SER A 40 -4.24 5.45 6.61
C SER A 40 -3.87 4.00 6.86
N TYR A 41 -4.42 3.47 7.95
CA TYR A 41 -4.15 2.13 8.44
C TYR A 41 -5.28 1.20 8.03
N ILE A 42 -4.93 0.15 7.30
CA ILE A 42 -5.87 -0.93 6.99
C ILE A 42 -5.67 -2.02 8.04
N TYR A 43 -6.72 -2.28 8.81
CA TYR A 43 -6.74 -3.30 9.85
C TYR A 43 -7.29 -4.64 9.32
N PRO A 44 -6.96 -5.76 9.98
CA PRO A 44 -7.49 -7.07 9.63
C PRO A 44 -9.01 -7.09 9.54
N ARG A 45 -9.52 -7.67 8.46
CA ARG A 45 -10.96 -7.83 8.22
C ARG A 45 -11.47 -9.17 8.74
N ASP A 46 -10.62 -10.20 8.70
CA ASP A 46 -10.95 -11.59 9.07
C ASP A 46 -9.79 -12.29 9.79
N GLU A 47 -9.97 -13.59 10.06
CA GLU A 47 -8.99 -14.43 10.75
C GLU A 47 -7.74 -14.73 9.90
N GLU A 48 -7.86 -14.69 8.58
CA GLU A 48 -6.72 -14.88 7.66
C GLU A 48 -5.80 -13.66 7.72
N ASP A 49 -6.39 -12.47 7.58
CA ASP A 49 -5.69 -11.18 7.76
C ASP A 49 -5.01 -11.09 9.15
N LEU A 50 -5.60 -11.68 10.20
CA LEU A 50 -5.01 -11.71 11.54
C LEU A 50 -3.77 -12.60 11.63
N ALA A 51 -3.73 -13.70 10.87
CA ALA A 51 -2.60 -14.62 10.87
C ALA A 51 -1.32 -13.98 10.28
N ASP A 52 -1.50 -13.04 9.36
CA ASP A 52 -0.41 -12.31 8.70
C ASP A 52 0.09 -11.09 9.49
N GLN A 53 -0.48 -10.83 10.68
CA GLN A 53 -0.10 -9.68 11.48
C GLN A 53 1.32 -9.82 12.05
N VAL A 54 2.18 -8.87 11.69
CA VAL A 54 3.55 -8.77 12.22
C VAL A 54 3.65 -7.75 13.35
N ASN A 55 4.68 -7.89 14.19
CA ASN A 55 4.87 -6.97 15.32
C ASN A 55 5.57 -5.66 14.87
N HIS A 56 4.88 -4.53 15.00
CA HIS A 56 5.41 -3.17 14.75
C HIS A 56 4.78 -2.12 15.69
N PHE A 57 5.15 -0.84 15.59
CA PHE A 57 4.71 0.20 16.56
C PHE A 57 3.45 0.99 16.18
N ALA A 58 2.84 0.71 15.03
CA ALA A 58 1.57 1.31 14.65
C ALA A 58 0.45 1.10 15.70
N PRO A 59 -0.53 2.03 15.79
CA PRO A 59 -1.58 1.98 16.79
C PRO A 59 -2.48 0.75 16.64
N PHE A 60 -3.11 0.37 17.74
CA PHE A 60 -4.15 -0.66 17.74
C PHE A 60 -5.51 -0.04 17.42
N ASN A 61 -6.38 -0.78 16.74
CA ASN A 61 -7.80 -0.42 16.67
C ASN A 61 -8.54 -0.78 17.96
N GLU A 62 -9.84 -0.50 18.01
CA GLU A 62 -10.71 -0.79 19.16
C GLU A 62 -10.79 -2.28 19.53
N LYS A 63 -10.47 -3.17 18.58
CA LYS A 63 -10.43 -4.62 18.78
C LYS A 63 -9.06 -5.11 19.27
N GLY A 64 -8.09 -4.22 19.44
CA GLY A 64 -6.73 -4.58 19.86
C GLY A 64 -5.90 -5.19 18.73
N HIS A 65 -6.26 -4.97 17.48
CA HIS A 65 -5.51 -5.46 16.32
C HIS A 65 -4.57 -4.39 15.79
N LYS A 66 -3.39 -4.80 15.34
CA LYS A 66 -2.47 -3.94 14.58
C LYS A 66 -2.88 -3.90 13.10
N PRO A 67 -2.58 -2.81 12.38
CA PRO A 67 -2.78 -2.76 10.93
C PRO A 67 -1.91 -3.78 10.21
N ILE A 68 -2.35 -4.17 9.01
CA ILE A 68 -1.66 -5.10 8.12
C ILE A 68 -1.18 -4.42 6.84
N TYR A 69 -1.87 -3.37 6.41
CA TYR A 69 -1.45 -2.54 5.29
C TYR A 69 -1.49 -1.06 5.66
N ILE A 70 -0.68 -0.28 4.94
CA ILE A 70 -0.70 1.17 4.97
C ILE A 70 -1.19 1.61 3.59
N ASN A 71 -2.33 2.25 3.55
CA ASN A 71 -2.78 2.90 2.33
C ASN A 71 -2.14 4.27 2.23
N VAL A 72 -1.64 4.63 1.05
CA VAL A 72 -1.01 5.94 0.81
C VAL A 72 -1.62 6.55 -0.43
N MET A 73 -2.11 7.79 -0.30
CA MET A 73 -2.57 8.60 -1.41
C MET A 73 -1.67 9.82 -1.55
N SER A 74 -1.22 10.10 -2.78
CA SER A 74 -0.29 11.19 -3.07
C SER A 74 -0.72 12.00 -4.29
N LYS A 75 -0.79 13.32 -4.15
CA LYS A 75 -0.96 14.30 -5.25
C LYS A 75 0.37 14.57 -5.96
N LEU A 76 1.50 14.16 -5.36
CA LEU A 76 2.82 14.34 -5.94
C LEU A 76 2.99 13.43 -7.17
N SER A 77 2.95 14.07 -8.33
CA SER A 77 3.36 13.60 -9.68
C SER A 77 2.54 12.49 -10.36
N ALA A 78 2.38 12.66 -11.69
CA ALA A 78 1.79 11.72 -12.64
C ALA A 78 2.63 10.46 -12.90
N TYR A 79 3.88 10.48 -12.43
CA TYR A 79 4.85 9.40 -12.44
C TYR A 79 5.38 9.33 -11.01
N TRP A 80 5.16 8.21 -10.31
CA TRP A 80 5.79 7.94 -9.04
C TRP A 80 7.31 7.93 -9.23
N ASP A 81 7.94 9.11 -9.18
CA ASP A 81 9.38 9.18 -9.30
C ASP A 81 9.99 8.51 -8.07
N VAL A 82 11.10 7.83 -8.29
CA VAL A 82 11.81 7.05 -7.27
C VAL A 82 12.09 7.91 -6.04
N THR A 83 12.31 9.21 -6.23
CA THR A 83 12.55 10.19 -5.16
C THR A 83 11.34 10.35 -4.25
N SER A 84 10.15 10.57 -4.81
CA SER A 84 8.90 10.76 -4.07
C SER A 84 8.52 9.50 -3.31
N ILE A 85 8.70 8.32 -3.92
CA ILE A 85 8.53 7.04 -3.21
C ILE A 85 9.48 6.98 -2.02
N LYS A 86 10.77 7.24 -2.21
CA LYS A 86 11.76 7.20 -1.12
C LYS A 86 11.39 8.15 0.01
N ASP A 87 10.93 9.36 -0.29
CA ASP A 87 10.58 10.34 0.72
C ASP A 87 9.32 9.95 1.50
N ILE A 88 8.30 9.41 0.82
CA ILE A 88 7.11 8.83 1.46
C ILE A 88 7.53 7.66 2.36
N THR A 89 8.31 6.71 1.84
CA THR A 89 8.79 5.55 2.60
C THR A 89 9.59 5.96 3.83
N ARG A 90 10.44 7.00 3.74
CA ARG A 90 11.17 7.53 4.91
C ARG A 90 10.22 8.08 5.97
N ARG A 91 9.21 8.86 5.56
CA ARG A 91 8.20 9.40 6.49
C ARG A 91 7.47 8.25 7.19
N LEU A 92 6.97 7.28 6.43
CA LEU A 92 6.32 6.10 6.97
C LEU A 92 7.26 5.33 7.91
N ALA A 93 8.50 5.05 7.53
CA ALA A 93 9.41 4.32 8.40
C ALA A 93 9.74 5.08 9.70
N SER A 94 9.90 6.40 9.63
CA SER A 94 10.06 7.23 10.82
C SER A 94 8.83 7.14 11.72
N ASP A 95 7.63 7.29 11.16
CA ASP A 95 6.38 7.32 11.92
C ASP A 95 5.99 5.94 12.48
N PHE A 96 6.31 4.86 11.76
CA PHE A 96 5.88 3.50 12.07
C PHE A 96 6.91 2.65 12.81
N LEU A 97 8.18 2.79 12.44
CA LEU A 97 9.27 2.00 13.00
C LEU A 97 10.07 2.79 14.04
N GLN A 98 9.90 4.12 14.09
CA GLN A 98 10.73 5.03 14.88
C GLN A 98 12.22 4.83 14.57
N GLN A 99 12.51 4.56 13.29
CA GLN A 99 13.84 4.27 12.80
C GLN A 99 14.24 5.27 11.73
N GLU A 100 15.51 5.68 11.78
CA GLU A 100 16.12 6.44 10.70
C GLU A 100 16.48 5.48 9.55
N ILE A 101 15.83 5.65 8.40
CA ILE A 101 16.16 4.87 7.20
C ILE A 101 17.29 5.54 6.44
N VAL A 102 18.44 4.87 6.46
CA VAL A 102 19.67 5.31 5.79
C VAL A 102 19.64 5.01 4.29
N ASN A 103 19.03 3.90 3.88
CA ASN A 103 18.99 3.47 2.49
C ASN A 103 17.63 2.85 2.12
N ILE A 104 17.16 3.14 0.90
CA ILE A 104 15.96 2.53 0.31
C ILE A 104 16.35 1.98 -1.04
N GLU A 105 16.17 0.67 -1.18
CA GLU A 105 16.44 -0.10 -2.38
C GLU A 105 15.14 -0.58 -3.00
N PHE A 106 15.07 -0.51 -4.33
CA PHE A 106 13.96 -1.05 -5.09
C PHE A 106 14.37 -2.45 -5.53
N ILE A 107 13.54 -3.42 -5.18
CA ILE A 107 13.73 -4.80 -5.60
C ILE A 107 12.84 -5.01 -6.82
N GLU A 108 13.45 -5.42 -7.93
CA GLU A 108 12.68 -5.88 -9.08
C GLU A 108 12.04 -7.23 -8.71
N VAL A 109 10.71 -7.24 -8.70
CA VAL A 109 9.95 -8.49 -8.55
C VAL A 109 9.85 -9.10 -9.94
N PRO A 110 10.33 -10.34 -10.15
CA PRO A 110 10.24 -10.98 -11.45
C PRO A 110 8.79 -11.15 -11.87
N THR A 111 8.54 -11.01 -13.15
CA THR A 111 7.23 -11.29 -13.76
C THR A 111 6.84 -12.75 -13.59
N TYR A 112 5.56 -13.06 -13.81
CA TYR A 112 5.09 -14.44 -13.80
C TYR A 112 5.85 -15.26 -14.85
N GLU A 113 6.05 -14.72 -16.05
CA GLU A 113 6.79 -15.40 -17.12
C GLU A 113 8.25 -15.66 -16.74
N GLU A 114 8.94 -14.69 -16.13
CA GLU A 114 10.32 -14.85 -15.65
C GLU A 114 10.40 -15.88 -14.52
N SER A 115 9.44 -15.83 -13.59
CA SER A 115 9.35 -16.78 -12.48
C SER A 115 9.07 -18.20 -12.99
N GLN A 116 8.15 -18.36 -13.95
CA GLN A 116 7.81 -19.63 -14.56
C GLN A 116 8.99 -20.20 -15.36
N ALA A 117 9.66 -19.38 -16.17
CA ALA A 117 10.82 -19.82 -16.95
C ALA A 117 11.97 -20.29 -16.04
N THR A 118 12.19 -19.58 -14.93
CA THR A 118 13.19 -19.97 -13.91
C THR A 118 12.79 -21.28 -13.24
N TYR A 119 11.52 -21.43 -12.84
CA TYR A 119 10.99 -22.68 -12.28
C TYR A 119 11.15 -23.85 -13.26
N GLU A 120 10.77 -23.68 -14.52
CA GLU A 120 10.89 -24.71 -15.54
C GLU A 120 12.35 -25.11 -15.79
N GLN A 121 13.28 -24.16 -15.74
CA GLN A 121 14.72 -24.45 -15.82
C GLN A 121 15.24 -25.21 -14.59
N ASP A 122 14.93 -24.74 -13.39
CA ASP A 122 15.41 -25.33 -12.13
C ASP A 122 14.88 -26.75 -11.92
N TYR A 123 13.63 -26.98 -12.36
CA TYR A 123 12.96 -28.27 -12.25
C TYR A 123 12.99 -29.09 -13.55
N LYS A 124 13.68 -28.62 -14.61
CA LYS A 124 13.82 -29.34 -15.89
C LYS A 124 14.37 -30.74 -15.74
N ARG A 125 15.26 -30.95 -14.76
CA ARG A 125 15.87 -32.26 -14.43
C ARG A 125 14.90 -33.22 -13.73
N PHE A 126 13.78 -32.73 -13.24
CA PHE A 126 12.76 -33.50 -12.52
C PHE A 126 11.48 -33.70 -13.33
N MET A 127 11.26 -32.89 -14.37
CA MET A 127 10.16 -33.06 -15.32
C MET A 127 10.58 -34.05 -16.41
N LYS A 128 9.93 -35.23 -16.43
CA LYS A 128 10.15 -36.33 -17.37
C LYS A 128 9.44 -36.11 -18.71
#